data_AF-A0A5P9J549-F1
#
_entry.id   AF-A0A5P9J549-F1
#
_cell.length_a   1.000
_cell.length_b   1.000
_cell.length_c   1.000
_cell.angle_alpha   90.00
_cell.angle_beta   90.00
_cell.angle_gamma   90.00
#
_symmetry.space_group_name_H-M   'P 1'
#
loop_
_entity.id
_entity.type
_entity.pdbx_description
1 polymer ?
#
loop_
_entity_poly.entity_id
_entity_poly.type
_entity_poly.pdbx_seq_one_letter_code
_entity_poly.pdbx_strand_id
1 'polypeptide(L)'
;MLSLRQYVKRTNGVPMGATHSLRNMLYRAFGAGSFATFWHYWNPIWGYYLSRYIMRPLNIYLPKALAVWITFLFSGALHDLAVSLIKWQLIVFFTPWFGLMGALALVSTPKRLSYTAAPWLVRATTNALLLGVSLMVTFALENLLAQHWAV
;
A
#
# COMPACT_ATOMS: atom_id res chain seq x y z
N MET A 1 6.11 -21.21 -6.81
CA MET A 1 5.51 -20.01 -6.16
C MET A 1 5.25 -20.37 -4.71
N LEU A 2 5.55 -19.48 -3.75
CA LEU A 2 5.27 -19.78 -2.33
C LEU A 2 3.77 -19.94 -2.12
N SER A 3 3.35 -20.86 -1.26
CA SER A 3 1.97 -20.90 -0.77
C SER A 3 1.67 -19.66 0.08
N LEU A 4 0.40 -19.30 0.24
CA LEU A 4 -0.02 -18.18 1.09
C LEU A 4 0.57 -18.31 2.51
N ARG A 5 0.52 -19.51 3.10
CA ARG A 5 1.09 -19.77 4.43
C ARG A 5 2.60 -19.53 4.49
N GLN A 6 3.34 -19.99 3.48
CA GLN A 6 4.78 -19.77 3.37
C GLN A 6 5.12 -18.28 3.17
N TYR A 7 4.34 -17.58 2.34
CA TYR A 7 4.50 -16.15 2.10
C TYR A 7 4.28 -15.34 3.38
N VAL A 8 3.17 -15.58 4.10
CA VAL A 8 2.87 -14.88 5.35
C VAL A 8 3.93 -15.16 6.41
N LYS A 9 4.37 -16.42 6.57
CA LYS A 9 5.44 -16.77 7.51
C LYS A 9 6.75 -16.05 7.18
N ARG A 10 7.11 -15.94 5.90
CA ARG A 10 8.31 -15.19 5.44
C ARG A 10 8.19 -13.70 5.75
N THR A 11 7.02 -13.11 5.52
CA THR A 11 6.79 -11.67 5.65
C THR A 11 6.63 -11.21 7.10
N ASN A 12 5.84 -11.93 7.90
CA ASN A 12 5.55 -11.58 9.30
C ASN A 12 6.48 -12.25 10.32
N GLY A 13 7.26 -13.25 9.90
CA GLY A 13 8.10 -14.06 10.79
C GLY A 13 7.33 -15.10 11.62
N VAL A 14 6.00 -15.05 11.60
CA VAL A 14 5.12 -15.99 12.32
C VAL A 14 4.07 -16.58 11.38
N PRO A 15 3.56 -17.80 11.66
CA PRO A 15 2.48 -18.40 10.88
C PRO A 15 1.22 -17.53 10.85
N MET A 16 0.40 -17.74 9.81
CA MET A 16 -0.93 -17.15 9.73
C MET A 16 -1.78 -17.57 10.93
N GLY A 17 -2.50 -16.63 11.53
CA GLY A 17 -3.35 -16.88 12.71
C GLY A 17 -2.59 -16.89 14.05
N ALA A 18 -1.27 -16.69 14.06
CA ALA A 18 -0.51 -16.59 15.31
C ALA A 18 -0.83 -15.30 16.08
N THR A 19 -0.84 -15.37 17.41
CA THR A 19 -1.18 -14.27 18.35
C THR A 19 -0.40 -12.98 18.11
N HIS A 20 0.84 -13.07 17.63
CA HIS A 20 1.69 -11.90 17.36
C HIS A 20 1.70 -11.43 15.90
N SER A 21 0.85 -11.98 15.04
CA SER A 21 0.84 -11.66 13.60
C SER A 21 0.61 -10.16 13.34
N LEU A 22 -0.41 -9.56 13.98
CA LEU A 22 -0.72 -8.13 13.81
C LEU A 22 0.43 -7.25 14.33
N ARG A 23 0.95 -7.55 15.53
CA ARG A 23 2.09 -6.83 16.11
C ARG A 23 3.30 -6.86 15.19
N ASN A 24 3.68 -8.03 14.70
CA ASN A 24 4.84 -8.18 13.82
C ASN A 24 4.64 -7.48 12.48
N MET A 25 3.43 -7.55 11.92
CA MET A 25 3.05 -6.87 10.69
C MET A 25 3.25 -5.35 10.82
N LEU A 26 2.67 -4.74 11.86
CA LEU A 26 2.79 -3.30 12.11
C LEU A 26 4.23 -2.90 12.43
N TYR A 27 4.91 -3.65 13.32
CA TYR A 27 6.30 -3.36 13.69
C TYR A 27 7.24 -3.39 12.48
N ARG A 28 7.04 -4.35 11.55
CA ARG A 28 7.84 -4.48 10.33
C ARG A 28 7.45 -3.45 9.27
N ALA A 29 6.15 -3.16 9.11
CA ALA A 29 5.67 -2.17 8.15
C ALA A 29 6.21 -0.78 8.50
N PHE A 30 5.93 -0.27 9.70
CA PHE A 30 6.44 1.04 10.12
C PHE A 30 7.98 1.02 10.26
N GLY A 31 8.56 -0.10 10.67
CA GLY A 31 10.01 -0.28 10.71
C GLY A 31 10.67 -0.46 9.35
N ALA A 32 9.96 -0.39 8.21
CA ALA A 32 10.56 -0.61 6.91
C ALA A 32 11.54 0.50 6.52
N GLY A 33 12.67 0.15 5.90
CA GLY A 33 13.70 1.10 5.45
C GLY A 33 13.42 1.80 4.12
N SER A 34 12.21 1.63 3.56
CA SER A 34 11.70 2.34 2.39
C SER A 34 10.17 2.19 2.33
N PHE A 35 9.48 3.11 1.65
CA PHE A 35 8.02 3.05 1.53
C PHE A 35 7.58 1.90 0.62
N ALA A 36 8.39 1.52 -0.38
CA ALA A 36 8.16 0.29 -1.12
C ALA A 36 8.14 -0.94 -0.20
N THR A 37 9.08 -1.01 0.74
CA THR A 37 9.18 -2.12 1.69
C THR A 37 8.06 -2.09 2.74
N PHE A 38 7.56 -0.91 3.12
CA PHE A 38 6.39 -0.77 3.99
C PHE A 38 5.20 -1.60 3.47
N TRP A 39 4.88 -1.46 2.18
CA TRP A 39 3.76 -2.16 1.55
C TRP A 39 3.96 -3.67 1.40
N HIS A 40 5.20 -4.16 1.48
CA HIS A 40 5.44 -5.61 1.55
C HIS A 40 4.97 -6.19 2.88
N TYR A 41 5.02 -5.41 3.96
CA TYR A 41 4.66 -5.86 5.31
C TYR A 41 3.23 -5.46 5.72
N TRP A 42 2.69 -4.34 5.21
CA TRP A 42 1.43 -3.75 5.69
C TRP A 42 0.24 -4.73 5.72
N ASN A 43 0.07 -5.54 4.69
CA ASN A 43 -0.94 -6.59 4.67
C ASN A 43 -0.48 -7.74 3.76
N PRO A 44 0.18 -8.78 4.32
CA PRO A 44 0.78 -9.84 3.51
C PRO A 44 -0.24 -10.67 2.75
N ILE A 45 -1.44 -10.89 3.31
CA ILE A 45 -2.49 -11.68 2.64
C ILE A 45 -2.99 -10.92 1.42
N TRP A 46 -3.30 -9.63 1.59
CA TRP A 46 -3.73 -8.76 0.51
C TRP A 46 -2.65 -8.63 -0.58
N GLY A 47 -1.41 -8.35 -0.17
CA GLY A 47 -0.27 -8.24 -1.08
C GLY A 47 0.03 -9.53 -1.85
N TYR A 48 -0.19 -10.70 -1.23
CA TYR A 48 -0.04 -11.99 -1.91
C TYR A 48 -1.02 -12.12 -3.08
N TYR A 49 -2.29 -11.81 -2.85
CA TYR A 49 -3.33 -11.93 -3.87
C TYR A 49 -3.21 -10.88 -4.97
N LEU A 50 -2.94 -9.63 -4.61
CA LEU A 50 -2.63 -8.58 -5.58
C LEU A 50 -1.42 -8.95 -6.45
N SER A 51 -0.34 -9.45 -5.84
CA SER A 51 0.81 -9.92 -6.58
C SER A 51 0.45 -11.07 -7.53
N ARG A 52 -0.34 -12.04 -7.06
CA ARG A 52 -0.66 -13.26 -7.83
C ARG A 52 -1.58 -12.97 -9.01
N TYR A 53 -2.62 -12.18 -8.80
CA TYR A 53 -3.72 -12.02 -9.76
C TYR A 53 -3.69 -10.72 -10.55
N ILE A 54 -2.98 -9.69 -10.07
CA ILE A 54 -2.94 -8.37 -10.72
C ILE A 54 -1.53 -8.06 -11.20
N MET A 55 -0.58 -7.88 -10.28
CA MET A 55 0.77 -7.41 -10.62
C MET A 55 1.51 -8.35 -11.57
N ARG A 56 1.50 -9.66 -11.31
CA ARG A 56 2.24 -10.63 -12.13
C ARG A 56 1.68 -10.75 -13.55
N PRO A 57 0.36 -10.90 -13.75
CA PRO A 57 -0.22 -10.85 -15.09
C PRO A 57 0.10 -9.54 -15.82
N LEU A 58 -0.03 -8.38 -15.16
CA LEU A 58 0.30 -7.09 -15.77
C LEU A 58 1.77 -6.98 -16.17
N ASN A 59 2.68 -7.52 -15.36
CA ASN A 59 4.12 -7.48 -15.61
C ASN A 59 4.57 -8.37 -16.78
N ILE A 60 3.67 -9.15 -17.40
CA ILE A 60 3.94 -9.83 -18.68
C ILE A 60 3.92 -8.83 -19.84
N TYR A 61 3.08 -7.79 -19.74
CA TYR A 61 2.83 -6.83 -20.81
C TYR A 61 3.39 -5.43 -20.54
N LEU A 62 3.56 -5.07 -19.26
CA LEU A 62 3.93 -3.73 -18.82
C LEU A 62 5.28 -3.72 -18.09
N PRO A 63 6.02 -2.59 -18.13
CA PRO A 63 7.17 -2.39 -17.27
C PRO A 63 6.80 -2.55 -15.79
N LYS A 64 7.72 -3.10 -15.00
CA LYS A 64 7.50 -3.40 -13.59
C LYS A 64 6.95 -2.23 -12.78
N ALA A 65 7.45 -1.02 -13.03
CA ALA A 65 6.98 0.17 -12.33
C ALA A 65 5.48 0.42 -12.58
N LEU A 66 5.06 0.34 -13.85
CA LEU A 66 3.67 0.53 -14.24
C LEU A 66 2.77 -0.58 -13.69
N ALA A 67 3.22 -1.84 -13.73
CA ALA A 67 2.48 -2.96 -13.15
C ALA A 67 2.26 -2.78 -11.63
N VAL A 68 3.27 -2.30 -10.90
CA VAL A 68 3.14 -1.98 -9.46
C VAL A 68 2.14 -0.84 -9.25
N TRP A 69 2.27 0.27 -10.00
CA TRP A 69 1.37 1.42 -9.83
C TRP A 69 -0.09 1.07 -10.12
N ILE A 70 -0.35 0.34 -11.20
CA ILE A 70 -1.71 -0.15 -11.52
C ILE A 70 -2.22 -1.10 -10.44
N THR A 71 -1.36 -1.92 -9.84
CA THR A 71 -1.75 -2.78 -8.71
C THR A 71 -2.22 -1.97 -7.50
N PHE A 72 -1.59 -0.81 -7.22
CA PHE A 72 -2.07 0.12 -6.21
C PHE A 72 -3.43 0.70 -6.58
N LEU A 73 -3.61 1.19 -7.82
CA LEU A 73 -4.89 1.72 -8.29
C LEU A 73 -6.01 0.67 -8.17
N PHE A 74 -5.75 -0.57 -8.58
CA PHE A 74 -6.70 -1.67 -8.47
C PHE A 74 -7.04 -1.98 -7.01
N SER A 75 -6.04 -1.95 -6.12
CA SER A 75 -6.27 -2.08 -4.68
C SER A 75 -7.18 -0.97 -4.17
N GLY A 76 -6.94 0.29 -4.55
CA GLY A 76 -7.80 1.43 -4.19
C GLY A 76 -9.23 1.27 -4.70
N ALA A 77 -9.40 0.85 -5.95
CA ALA A 77 -10.71 0.60 -6.56
C ALA A 77 -11.52 -0.48 -5.82
N LEU A 78 -10.87 -1.53 -5.32
CA LEU A 78 -11.53 -2.54 -4.49
C LEU A 78 -11.98 -1.97 -3.13
N HIS A 79 -11.24 -1.03 -2.54
CA HIS A 79 -11.65 -0.36 -1.31
C HIS A 79 -12.80 0.61 -1.57
N ASP A 80 -12.74 1.39 -2.65
CA ASP A 80 -13.82 2.25 -3.11
C ASP A 80 -15.11 1.45 -3.31
N LEU A 81 -15.03 0.32 -4.03
CA LEU A 81 -16.17 -0.58 -4.22
C LEU A 81 -16.73 -1.09 -2.89
N ALA A 82 -15.86 -1.59 -1.99
CA ALA A 82 -16.29 -2.12 -0.70
C ALA A 82 -17.00 -1.06 0.16
N VAL A 83 -16.42 0.14 0.26
CA VAL A 83 -17.03 1.23 1.04
C VAL A 83 -18.29 1.76 0.36
N SER A 84 -18.32 1.80 -0.97
CA SER A 84 -19.52 2.22 -1.72
C SER A 84 -20.70 1.28 -1.47
N LEU A 85 -20.46 -0.02 -1.46
CA LEU A 85 -21.48 -1.04 -1.17
C LEU A 85 -21.99 -0.94 0.27
N ILE A 86 -21.10 -0.67 1.24
CA ILE A 86 -21.49 -0.51 2.65
C ILE A 86 -22.30 0.77 2.85
N LYS A 87 -21.89 1.88 2.23
CA LYS A 87 -22.53 3.19 2.38
C LYS A 87 -23.71 3.42 1.44
N TRP A 88 -23.94 2.53 0.47
CA TRP A 88 -24.89 2.72 -0.62
C TRP A 88 -24.70 4.06 -1.37
N GLN A 89 -23.45 4.47 -1.53
CA GLN A 89 -23.06 5.73 -2.17
C GLN A 89 -21.78 5.50 -2.97
N LEU A 90 -21.67 6.08 -4.18
CA LEU A 90 -20.43 6.00 -4.94
C LEU A 90 -19.32 6.79 -4.23
N ILE A 91 -18.26 6.09 -3.81
CA ILE A 91 -17.05 6.64 -3.20
C ILE A 91 -15.87 6.36 -4.13
N VAL A 92 -15.08 7.39 -4.45
CA VAL A 92 -13.89 7.30 -5.34
C VAL A 92 -12.66 7.94 -4.67
N PHE A 93 -12.50 7.70 -3.36
CA PHE A 93 -11.46 8.33 -2.54
C PHE A 93 -10.19 7.46 -2.47
N PHE A 94 -10.34 6.14 -2.32
CA PHE A 94 -9.23 5.23 -2.11
C PHE A 94 -8.41 5.01 -3.37
N THR A 95 -9.01 5.04 -4.56
CA THR A 95 -8.28 4.93 -5.84
C THR A 95 -7.23 6.02 -6.02
N PRO A 96 -7.55 7.34 -5.96
CA PRO A 96 -6.54 8.38 -6.06
C PRO A 96 -5.52 8.32 -4.92
N TRP A 97 -5.96 8.03 -3.69
CA TRP A 97 -5.06 7.89 -2.55
C TRP A 97 -4.03 6.76 -2.73
N PHE A 98 -4.48 5.57 -3.13
CA PHE A 98 -3.59 4.45 -3.42
C PHE A 98 -2.71 4.73 -4.64
N GLY A 99 -3.22 5.44 -5.66
CA GLY A 99 -2.42 5.89 -6.79
C GLY A 99 -1.24 6.77 -6.35
N LEU A 100 -1.47 7.72 -5.45
CA LEU A 100 -0.44 8.56 -4.85
C LEU A 100 0.55 7.73 -4.02
N MET A 101 0.06 6.85 -3.14
CA MET A 101 0.92 5.96 -2.34
C MET A 101 1.76 5.02 -3.23
N GLY A 102 1.21 4.54 -4.34
CA GLY A 102 1.92 3.73 -5.32
C GLY A 102 3.04 4.50 -6.01
N ALA A 103 2.81 5.75 -6.39
CA ALA A 103 3.83 6.63 -6.93
C ALA A 103 4.95 6.89 -5.91
N LEU A 104 4.59 7.19 -4.65
CA LEU A 104 5.54 7.34 -3.54
C LEU A 104 6.36 6.06 -3.31
N ALA A 105 5.75 4.88 -3.42
CA ALA A 105 6.45 3.60 -3.29
C ALA A 105 7.43 3.36 -4.44
N LEU A 106 7.10 3.78 -5.67
CA LEU A 106 8.00 3.65 -6.82
C LEU A 106 9.23 4.56 -6.74
N VAL A 107 9.11 5.74 -6.14
CA VAL A 107 10.28 6.61 -5.89
C VAL A 107 11.07 6.12 -4.68
N SER A 108 10.39 5.62 -3.64
CA SER A 108 11.00 5.11 -2.42
C SER A 108 11.33 3.62 -2.48
N THR A 109 12.22 3.26 -3.40
CA THR A 109 12.80 1.91 -3.44
C THR A 109 14.07 1.82 -2.60
N PRO A 110 14.43 0.64 -2.08
CA PRO A 110 15.69 0.45 -1.34
C PRO A 110 16.96 0.84 -2.11
N LYS A 111 16.90 0.89 -3.45
CA LYS A 111 18.03 1.27 -4.31
C LYS A 111 18.15 2.78 -4.53
N ARG A 112 17.10 3.56 -4.26
CA ARG A 112 17.04 5.00 -4.54
C ARG A 112 16.93 5.82 -3.26
N LEU A 113 15.89 5.57 -2.48
CA LEU A 113 15.60 6.31 -1.25
C LEU A 113 15.43 5.30 -0.13
N SER A 114 16.57 4.94 0.48
CA SER A 114 16.59 4.06 1.64
C SER A 114 16.98 4.82 2.90
N TYR A 115 16.23 4.57 3.96
CA TYR A 115 16.49 5.04 5.32
C TYR A 115 16.68 3.83 6.26
N THR A 116 17.24 2.74 5.73
CA THR A 116 17.43 1.48 6.48
C THR A 116 18.40 1.65 7.66
N ALA A 117 19.43 2.49 7.49
CA ALA A 117 20.42 2.77 8.53
C ALA A 117 19.86 3.60 9.71
N ALA A 118 18.69 4.21 9.56
CA ALA A 118 18.08 5.01 10.62
C ALA A 118 17.50 4.12 11.73
N PRO A 119 17.45 4.62 12.99
CA PRO A 119 16.79 3.93 14.09
C PRO A 119 15.31 3.63 13.78
N TRP A 120 14.77 2.57 14.38
CA TRP A 120 13.40 2.12 14.10
C TRP A 120 12.37 3.25 14.19
N LEU A 121 12.49 4.12 15.21
CA LEU A 121 11.57 5.25 15.41
C LEU A 121 11.58 6.23 14.24
N VAL A 122 12.75 6.56 13.69
CA VAL A 122 12.88 7.47 12.55
C VAL A 122 12.25 6.87 11.29
N ARG A 123 12.41 5.56 11.10
CA ARG A 123 11.76 4.86 9.97
C ARG A 123 10.24 4.82 10.14
N ALA A 124 9.78 4.56 11.36
CA ALA A 124 8.37 4.54 11.70
C ALA A 124 7.70 5.90 11.48
N THR A 125 8.33 6.98 11.96
CA THR A 125 7.84 8.34 11.72
C THR A 125 7.87 8.70 10.24
N THR A 126 8.93 8.34 9.51
CA THR A 126 9.02 8.59 8.06
C THR A 126 7.88 7.89 7.30
N ASN A 127 7.65 6.60 7.53
CA ASN A 127 6.57 5.86 6.89
C ASN A 127 5.18 6.40 7.28
N ALA A 128 4.99 6.76 8.56
CA ALA A 128 3.74 7.34 9.04
C ALA A 128 3.47 8.73 8.42
N LEU A 129 4.51 9.56 8.27
CA LEU A 129 4.41 10.85 7.60
C LEU A 129 4.08 10.69 6.12
N LEU A 130 4.69 9.73 5.41
CA LEU A 130 4.35 9.46 4.01
C LEU A 130 2.88 9.05 3.85
N LEU A 131 2.37 8.19 4.74
CA LEU A 131 0.93 7.86 4.76
C LEU A 131 0.08 9.10 5.04
N GLY A 132 0.39 9.84 6.12
CA GLY A 132 -0.38 11.00 6.55
C GLY A 132 -0.41 12.11 5.50
N VAL A 133 0.75 12.47 4.94
CA VAL A 133 0.86 13.48 3.88
C VAL A 133 0.10 13.02 2.63
N SER A 134 0.24 11.76 2.21
CA SER A 134 -0.52 11.27 1.04
C SER A 134 -2.03 11.33 1.27
N LEU A 135 -2.49 11.07 2.49
CA LEU A 135 -3.89 11.16 2.87
C LEU A 135 -4.37 12.61 2.86
N MET A 136 -3.60 13.54 3.46
CA MET A 136 -3.90 14.97 3.47
C MET A 136 -3.98 15.54 2.04
N VAL A 137 -3.06 15.15 1.16
CA VAL A 137 -3.08 15.56 -0.25
C VAL A 137 -4.34 15.05 -0.95
N THR A 138 -4.77 13.81 -0.65
CA THR A 138 -5.99 13.25 -1.25
C THR A 138 -7.22 14.01 -0.77
N PHE A 139 -7.33 14.32 0.53
CA PHE A 139 -8.43 15.16 1.04
C PHE A 139 -8.43 16.57 0.44
N ALA A 140 -7.27 17.19 0.29
CA ALA A 140 -7.15 18.50 -0.35
C ALA A 140 -7.63 18.45 -1.81
N LEU A 141 -7.26 17.38 -2.55
CA LEU A 141 -7.71 17.16 -3.92
C LEU A 141 -9.22 16.91 -4.00
N GLU A 142 -9.78 16.08 -3.12
CA GLU A 142 -11.22 15.82 -3.05
C GLU A 142 -12.00 17.11 -2.78
N ASN A 143 -11.56 17.92 -1.81
CA ASN A 143 -12.19 19.20 -1.49
C ASN A 143 -12.12 20.18 -2.67
N LEU A 144 -10.97 20.27 -3.34
CA LEU A 144 -10.81 21.11 -4.53
C LEU A 144 -11.76 20.68 -5.65
N LEU A 145 -11.84 19.38 -5.93
CA LEU A 145 -12.76 18.85 -6.95
C LEU A 145 -14.22 19.12 -6.55
N ALA A 146 -14.60 18.87 -5.30
CA ALA A 146 -15.96 19.12 -4.82
C ALA A 146 -16.36 20.61 -4.97
N GLN A 147 -15.44 21.54 -4.76
CA GLN A 147 -15.69 22.97 -4.98
C GLN A 147 -15.90 23.32 -6.47
N HIS A 148 -15.24 22.62 -7.38
CA HIS A 148 -15.34 22.87 -8.82
C HIS A 148 -16.54 22.16 -9.50
N TRP A 149 -17.01 21.04 -8.95
CA TRP A 149 -18.18 20.30 -9.46
C TRP A 149 -19.51 20.68 -8.78
N ALA A 150 -19.50 21.66 -7.86
CA ALA A 150 -20.69 22.21 -7.23
C ALA A 150 -21.31 23.42 -7.99
N VAL A 151 -21.02 23.55 -9.29
CA VAL A 151 -21.63 24.49 -10.24
C VAL A 151 -22.40 23.69 -11.29
#